data_AF-A0A7C9CAA5-F1
#
_entry.id   AF-A0A7C9CAA5-F1
#
_cell.length_a   1.000
_cell.length_b   1.000
_cell.length_c   1.000
_cell.angle_alpha   90.00
_cell.angle_beta   90.00
_cell.angle_gamma   90.00
#
_symmetry.space_group_name_H-M   'P 1'
#
loop_
_entity.id
_entity.type
_entity.pdbx_description
1 polymer ?
#
loop_
_entity_poly.entity_id
_entity_poly.type
_entity_poly.pdbx_seq_one_letter_code
_entity_poly.pdbx_strand_id
1 'polypeptide(L)'
;PPLDKEKQGELQALLCAVLQVIIQKLSNCDETRHVVLQVADQIMVLFLKIFACRSSTVHEEAMFSMRALAYATGSDFGKYMPEFYKYLEMGLQNFEEYQVCSITVGVVGDICRALDDKILPYC
;
A
#
# COMPACT_ATOMS: atom_id res chain seq x y z
N PRO A 1 25.06 -13.99 -2.20
CA PRO A 1 24.49 -14.87 -3.26
C PRO A 1 23.15 -14.31 -3.73
N PRO A 2 22.83 -14.31 -5.03
CA PRO A 2 21.55 -13.83 -5.55
C PRO A 2 20.33 -14.58 -4.96
N LEU A 3 20.51 -15.86 -4.62
CA LEU A 3 19.49 -16.71 -4.01
C LEU A 3 18.99 -16.20 -2.63
N ASP A 4 19.86 -15.56 -1.84
CA ASP A 4 19.47 -15.03 -0.53
C ASP A 4 18.58 -13.79 -0.66
N LYS A 5 18.77 -13.00 -1.72
CA LYS A 5 17.92 -11.82 -2.01
C LYS A 5 16.55 -12.23 -2.53
N GLU A 6 16.49 -13.27 -3.34
CA GLU A 6 15.24 -13.82 -3.87
C GLU A 6 14.38 -14.39 -2.74
N LYS A 7 14.96 -15.24 -1.86
CA LYS A 7 14.28 -15.75 -0.66
C LYS A 7 13.84 -14.63 0.29
N GLN A 8 14.63 -13.57 0.42
CA GLN A 8 14.27 -12.41 1.22
C GLN A 8 13.06 -11.67 0.63
N GLY A 9 12.99 -11.52 -0.70
CA GLY A 9 11.85 -10.93 -1.39
C GLY A 9 10.58 -11.75 -1.22
N GLU A 10 10.66 -13.08 -1.39
CA GLU A 10 9.53 -13.98 -1.15
C GLU A 10 9.00 -13.87 0.29
N LEU A 11 9.90 -13.88 1.28
CA LEU A 11 9.52 -13.72 2.69
C LEU A 11 8.85 -12.36 2.94
N GLN A 12 9.37 -11.29 2.36
CA GLN A 12 8.77 -9.95 2.47
C GLN A 12 7.37 -9.91 1.85
N ALA A 13 7.19 -10.50 0.66
CA ALA A 13 5.87 -10.58 0.01
C ALA A 13 4.87 -11.35 0.89
N LEU A 14 5.26 -12.51 1.44
CA LEU A 14 4.40 -13.29 2.35
C LEU A 14 4.04 -12.50 3.61
N LEU A 15 4.98 -11.77 4.20
CA LEU A 15 4.72 -10.93 5.37
C LEU A 15 3.78 -9.76 5.03
N CYS A 16 3.95 -9.13 3.87
CA CYS A 16 3.03 -8.10 3.38
C CYS A 16 1.62 -8.66 3.18
N ALA A 17 1.48 -9.83 2.55
CA ALA A 17 0.18 -10.48 2.35
C ALA A 17 -0.52 -10.79 3.69
N VAL A 18 0.20 -11.31 4.68
CA VAL A 18 -0.35 -11.55 6.02
C VAL A 18 -0.78 -10.23 6.68
N LEU A 19 0.06 -9.19 6.58
CA LEU A 19 -0.26 -7.89 7.14
C LEU A 19 -1.47 -7.24 6.45
N GLN A 20 -1.59 -7.37 5.14
CA GLN A 20 -2.74 -6.94 4.35
C GLN A 20 -4.04 -7.56 4.88
N VAL A 21 -4.06 -8.88 5.09
CA VAL A 21 -5.24 -9.58 5.60
C VAL A 21 -5.58 -9.13 7.03
N ILE A 22 -4.57 -8.94 7.89
CA ILE A 22 -4.76 -8.44 9.26
C ILE A 22 -5.37 -7.04 9.24
N ILE A 23 -4.80 -6.11 8.47
CA ILE A 23 -5.31 -4.74 8.33
C ILE A 23 -6.75 -4.78 7.84
N GLN A 24 -7.04 -5.56 6.80
CA GLN A 24 -8.39 -5.66 6.24
C GLN A 24 -9.40 -6.21 7.25
N LYS A 25 -9.06 -7.28 7.97
CA LYS A 25 -9.94 -7.89 8.98
C LYS A 25 -10.21 -6.94 10.15
N LEU A 26 -9.17 -6.30 10.67
CA LEU A 26 -9.31 -5.35 11.78
C LEU A 26 -10.04 -4.07 11.37
N SER A 27 -9.93 -3.65 10.10
CA SER A 27 -10.60 -2.45 9.58
C SER A 27 -12.08 -2.65 9.27
N ASN A 28 -12.52 -3.90 9.13
CA ASN A 28 -13.92 -4.27 8.89
C ASN A 28 -14.77 -4.37 10.17
N CYS A 29 -14.16 -4.26 11.35
CA CYS A 29 -14.86 -4.22 12.62
C CYS A 29 -14.59 -2.88 13.30
N ASP A 30 -15.64 -2.09 13.57
CA ASP A 30 -15.53 -0.75 14.15
C ASP A 30 -14.83 -0.79 15.52
N GLU A 31 -15.04 -1.85 16.29
CA GLU A 31 -14.40 -2.05 17.59
C GLU A 31 -12.89 -2.21 17.48
N THR A 32 -12.35 -2.74 16.38
CA THR A 32 -10.90 -2.98 16.21
C THR A 32 -10.22 -2.00 15.27
N ARG A 33 -10.99 -1.20 14.52
CA ARG A 33 -10.47 -0.23 13.55
C ARG A 33 -9.53 0.79 14.20
N HIS A 34 -9.79 1.19 15.45
CA HIS A 34 -8.93 2.11 16.20
C HIS A 34 -7.51 1.57 16.40
N VAL A 35 -7.33 0.25 16.50
CA VAL A 35 -6.00 -0.38 16.63
C VAL A 35 -5.19 -0.12 15.36
N VAL A 36 -5.81 -0.28 14.19
CA VAL A 36 -5.17 -0.01 12.89
C VAL A 36 -4.79 1.47 12.78
N LEU A 37 -5.67 2.38 13.20
CA LEU A 37 -5.39 3.82 13.18
C LEU A 37 -4.19 4.20 14.06
N GLN A 38 -4.03 3.57 15.23
CA GLN A 38 -2.89 3.81 16.13
C GLN A 38 -1.54 3.39 15.53
N VAL A 39 -1.52 2.33 14.72
CA VAL A 39 -0.30 1.82 14.08
C VAL A 39 -0.15 2.24 12.62
N ALA A 40 -1.11 2.97 12.06
CA ALA A 40 -1.15 3.33 10.64
C ALA A 40 0.11 4.07 10.17
N ASP A 41 0.62 4.99 10.98
CA ASP A 41 1.86 5.73 10.67
C ASP A 41 3.08 4.81 10.56
N GLN A 42 3.19 3.83 11.46
CA GLN A 42 4.28 2.86 11.45
C GLN A 42 4.17 1.93 10.25
N ILE A 43 2.96 1.44 9.97
CA ILE A 43 2.66 0.61 8.80
C ILE A 43 3.04 1.36 7.51
N MET A 44 2.65 2.63 7.40
CA MET A 44 2.98 3.47 6.25
C MET A 44 4.49 3.60 6.05
N VAL A 45 5.23 3.93 7.11
CA VAL A 45 6.70 4.08 7.05
C VAL A 45 7.38 2.77 6.62
N LEU A 46 6.87 1.62 7.07
CA LEU A 46 7.39 0.31 6.67
C LEU A 46 7.11 0.03 5.18
N PHE A 47 5.89 0.30 4.70
CA PHE A 47 5.56 0.11 3.28
C PHE A 47 6.34 1.03 2.36
N LEU A 48 6.55 2.30 2.72
CA LEU A 48 7.40 3.22 1.94
C LEU A 48 8.84 2.70 1.81
N LYS A 49 9.40 2.09 2.87
CA LYS A 49 10.72 1.43 2.80
C LYS A 49 10.71 0.20 1.91
N ILE A 50 9.61 -0.54 1.89
CA ILE A 50 9.45 -1.71 1.04
C ILE A 50 9.42 -1.32 -0.44
N PHE A 51 8.73 -0.24 -0.81
CA PHE A 51 8.74 0.27 -2.18
C PHE A 51 10.12 0.79 -2.64
N ALA A 52 11.07 0.98 -1.73
CA ALA A 52 12.46 1.28 -2.08
C ALA A 52 13.28 0.02 -2.47
N CYS A 53 12.74 -1.18 -2.23
CA CYS A 53 13.36 -2.43 -2.66
C CYS A 53 13.08 -2.70 -4.15
N ARG A 54 13.95 -3.43 -4.84
CA ARG A 54 13.77 -3.79 -6.25
C ARG A 54 13.16 -5.18 -6.39
N SER A 55 11.93 -5.38 -5.91
CA SER A 55 11.22 -6.64 -6.06
C SER A 55 9.75 -6.40 -6.36
N SER A 56 9.31 -6.86 -7.52
CA SER A 56 7.99 -6.61 -8.06
C SER A 56 6.88 -7.34 -7.33
N THR A 57 7.11 -8.61 -6.97
CA THR A 57 6.17 -9.39 -6.14
C THR A 57 5.90 -8.69 -4.81
N VAL A 58 6.91 -8.07 -4.22
CA VAL A 58 6.74 -7.33 -2.96
C VAL A 58 5.96 -6.03 -3.20
N HIS A 59 6.14 -5.37 -4.35
CA HIS A 59 5.39 -4.16 -4.71
C HIS A 59 3.90 -4.44 -4.92
N GLU A 60 3.53 -5.59 -5.49
CA GLU A 60 2.13 -5.99 -5.62
C GLU A 60 1.44 -6.09 -4.25
N GLU A 61 2.02 -6.87 -3.34
CA GLU A 61 1.48 -7.06 -1.99
C GLU A 61 1.50 -5.77 -1.16
N ALA A 62 2.52 -4.93 -1.35
CA ALA A 62 2.56 -3.60 -0.74
C ALA A 62 1.42 -2.71 -1.25
N MET A 63 1.14 -2.69 -2.56
CA MET A 63 0.02 -1.92 -3.12
C MET A 63 -1.34 -2.42 -2.60
N PHE A 64 -1.55 -3.74 -2.47
CA PHE A 64 -2.75 -4.29 -1.84
C PHE A 64 -2.89 -3.89 -0.37
N SER A 65 -1.79 -3.87 0.37
CA SER A 65 -1.78 -3.42 1.77
C SER A 65 -2.11 -1.93 1.90
N MET A 66 -1.59 -1.11 0.98
CA MET A 66 -1.87 0.33 0.92
C MET A 66 -3.35 0.62 0.67
N ARG A 67 -4.01 -0.14 -0.21
CA ARG A 67 -5.47 -0.09 -0.37
C ARG A 67 -6.20 -0.35 0.94
N ALA A 68 -5.82 -1.42 1.65
CA ALA A 68 -6.45 -1.77 2.92
C ALA A 68 -6.25 -0.67 3.98
N LEU A 69 -5.07 -0.06 4.01
CA LEU A 69 -4.77 1.06 4.89
C LEU A 69 -5.59 2.30 4.54
N ALA A 70 -5.69 2.66 3.25
CA ALA A 70 -6.52 3.77 2.79
C ALA A 70 -7.99 3.59 3.19
N TYR A 71 -8.53 2.38 3.07
CA TYR A 71 -9.87 2.05 3.57
C TYR A 71 -9.98 2.20 5.10
N ALA A 72 -8.94 1.84 5.85
CA ALA A 72 -8.89 1.93 7.31
C ALA A 72 -8.77 3.37 7.85
N THR A 73 -8.01 4.23 7.17
CA THR A 73 -7.76 5.60 7.59
C THR A 73 -8.75 6.59 6.98
N GLY A 74 -9.38 6.25 5.86
CA GLY A 74 -10.29 7.15 5.14
C GLY A 74 -9.62 8.48 4.83
N SER A 75 -10.26 9.58 5.22
CA SER A 75 -9.79 10.94 4.92
C SER A 75 -8.45 11.30 5.56
N ASP A 76 -8.03 10.58 6.61
CA ASP A 76 -6.73 10.75 7.26
C ASP A 76 -5.58 10.18 6.43
N PHE A 77 -5.87 9.36 5.40
CA PHE A 77 -4.85 8.88 4.46
C PHE A 77 -4.15 10.03 3.72
N GLY A 78 -4.80 11.21 3.64
CA GLY A 78 -4.31 12.36 2.89
C GLY A 78 -2.95 12.86 3.38
N LYS A 79 -2.60 12.63 4.66
CA LYS A 79 -1.28 12.99 5.20
C LYS A 79 -0.13 12.20 4.57
N TYR A 80 -0.42 11.03 4.00
CA TYR A 80 0.59 10.17 3.37
C TYR A 80 0.73 10.38 1.87
N MET A 81 -0.24 11.06 1.24
CA MET A 81 -0.25 11.29 -0.21
C MET A 81 1.00 11.97 -0.77
N PRO A 82 1.61 12.99 -0.12
CA PRO A 82 2.79 13.64 -0.68
C PRO A 82 3.98 12.69 -0.94
N GLU A 83 4.17 11.70 -0.06
CA GLU A 83 5.20 10.68 -0.25
C GLU A 83 4.71 9.50 -1.09
N PHE A 84 3.47 9.06 -0.89
CA PHE A 84 2.92 7.91 -1.60
C PHE A 84 2.69 8.17 -3.09
N TYR A 85 2.38 9.41 -3.47
CA TYR A 85 2.12 9.79 -4.86
C TYR A 85 3.29 9.44 -5.80
N LYS A 86 4.54 9.60 -5.34
CA LYS A 86 5.75 9.23 -6.10
C LYS A 86 5.74 7.74 -6.47
N TYR A 87 5.24 6.89 -5.57
CA TYR A 87 5.16 5.45 -5.77
C TYR A 87 3.94 5.05 -6.61
N LEU A 88 2.84 5.81 -6.55
CA LEU A 88 1.73 5.67 -7.47
C LEU A 88 2.18 5.98 -8.91
N GLU A 89 2.86 7.10 -9.13
CA GLU A 89 3.41 7.43 -10.46
C GLU A 89 4.36 6.35 -10.96
N MET A 90 5.28 5.88 -10.11
CA MET A 90 6.20 4.79 -10.45
C MET A 90 5.47 3.49 -10.81
N GLY A 91 4.44 3.10 -10.05
CA GLY A 91 3.64 1.91 -10.31
C GLY A 91 2.82 2.02 -11.60
N LEU A 92 2.26 3.20 -11.89
CA LEU A 92 1.51 3.48 -13.12
C LEU A 92 2.43 3.50 -14.36
N GLN A 93 3.67 3.98 -14.22
CA GLN A 93 4.66 4.01 -15.29
C GLN A 93 5.36 2.66 -15.53
N ASN A 94 5.21 1.69 -14.61
CA ASN A 94 5.83 0.37 -14.75
C ASN A 94 5.04 -0.53 -15.72
N PHE A 95 5.06 -0.16 -17.01
CA PHE A 95 4.33 -0.87 -18.06
C PHE A 95 4.90 -2.27 -18.36
N GLU A 96 6.15 -2.54 -17.97
CA GLU A 96 6.78 -3.86 -18.14
C GLU A 96 6.13 -4.91 -17.22
N GLU A 97 5.63 -4.48 -16.06
CA GLU A 97 4.94 -5.33 -15.09
C GLU A 97 3.46 -4.95 -15.00
N TYR A 98 2.70 -5.43 -15.98
CA TYR A 98 1.27 -5.14 -16.12
C TYR A 98 0.45 -5.37 -14.84
N GLN A 99 0.80 -6.39 -14.03
CA GLN A 99 0.11 -6.68 -12.77
C GLN A 99 0.22 -5.52 -11.78
N VAL A 100 1.44 -5.03 -11.51
CA VAL A 100 1.68 -3.89 -10.62
C VAL A 100 0.96 -2.65 -11.13
N CYS A 101 1.03 -2.37 -12.44
CA CYS A 101 0.34 -1.25 -13.07
C CYS A 101 -1.19 -1.34 -12.87
N SER A 102 -1.79 -2.50 -13.19
CA SER A 102 -3.23 -2.74 -13.05
C SER A 102 -3.69 -2.65 -11.60
N ILE A 103 -2.91 -3.16 -10.65
CA ILE A 103 -3.22 -3.05 -9.21
C ILE A 103 -3.18 -1.58 -8.79
N THR A 104 -2.15 -0.85 -9.21
CA THR A 104 -1.95 0.57 -8.87
C THR A 104 -3.12 1.43 -9.35
N VAL A 105 -3.64 1.19 -10.56
CA VAL A 105 -4.87 1.85 -11.05
C VAL A 105 -6.05 1.61 -10.10
N GLY A 106 -6.23 0.36 -9.63
CA GLY A 106 -7.25 0.04 -8.64
C GLY A 106 -7.03 0.76 -7.30
N VAL A 107 -5.79 0.85 -6.83
CA VAL A 107 -5.43 1.58 -5.59
C VAL A 107 -5.77 3.06 -5.71
N VAL A 108 -5.51 3.69 -6.86
CA VAL A 108 -5.91 5.09 -7.11
C VAL A 108 -7.42 5.26 -6.94
N GLY A 109 -8.23 4.36 -7.48
CA GLY A 109 -9.69 4.38 -7.30
C GLY A 109 -10.13 4.29 -5.83
N ASP A 110 -9.48 3.42 -5.05
CA ASP A 110 -9.75 3.32 -3.60
C ASP A 110 -9.33 4.59 -2.83
N ILE A 111 -8.23 5.23 -3.24
CA ILE A 111 -7.76 6.48 -2.64
C ILE A 111 -8.71 7.62 -2.98
N CYS A 112 -9.18 7.72 -4.23
CA CYS A 112 -10.20 8.69 -4.62
C CYS A 112 -11.45 8.55 -3.74
N ARG A 113 -11.89 7.30 -3.49
CA ARG A 113 -13.03 7.03 -2.60
C ARG A 113 -12.73 7.38 -1.13
N ALA A 114 -11.50 7.19 -0.66
CA ALA A 114 -11.12 7.48 0.73
C ALA A 114 -10.92 8.98 1.00
N LEU A 115 -10.44 9.73 0.01
CA LEU A 115 -10.07 11.14 0.14
C LEU A 115 -11.13 12.11 -0.35
N ASP A 116 -12.04 11.67 -1.23
CA ASP A 116 -13.05 12.52 -1.86
C ASP A 116 -12.38 13.77 -2.47
N ASP A 117 -12.92 14.98 -2.28
CA ASP A 117 -12.35 16.25 -2.74
C ASP A 117 -10.88 16.50 -2.33
N LYS A 118 -10.35 15.82 -1.29
CA LYS A 118 -8.95 15.97 -0.88
C LYS A 118 -7.96 15.40 -1.91
N ILE A 119 -8.41 14.63 -2.90
CA ILE A 119 -7.56 14.11 -3.98
C ILE A 119 -7.23 15.17 -5.04
N LEU A 120 -8.03 16.23 -5.16
CA LEU A 120 -7.94 17.23 -6.24
C LEU A 120 -6.54 17.82 -6.48
N PRO A 121 -5.68 18.06 -5.46
CA PRO A 121 -4.32 18.56 -5.70
C PRO A 121 -3.40 17.60 -6.47
N TYR A 122 -3.81 16.34 -6.65
CA TYR A 122 -3.05 15.27 -7.29
C TYR A 122 -3.64 14.82 -8.64
N CYS A 123 -4.74 15.43 -9.07
CA CYS A 123 -5.43 15.16 -10.34
C CYS A 123 -4.89 15.99 -11.51
#